data_AF-A0A955HPR8-F1
#
_entry.id   AF-A0A955HPR8-F1
#
_cell.length_a   1.000
_cell.length_b   1.000
_cell.length_c   1.000
_cell.angle_alpha   90.00
_cell.angle_beta   90.00
_cell.angle_gamma   90.00
#
_symmetry.space_group_name_H-M   'P 1'
#
loop_
_entity.id
_entity.type
_entity.pdbx_description
1 polymer ?
#
loop_
_entity_poly.entity_id
_entity_poly.type
_entity_poly.pdbx_seq_one_letter_code
_entity_poly.pdbx_strand_id
1 'polypeptide(L)'
;EAAEKSGSLITAQFALEYGRSVGAVSGPIHSPYAVGTQHLVNQGAKLILSAADILEDVGVISDANTLLTQSKEPEFHSAGEREVWHAIPEQMLFDELLETTGFSVSELTVFVSTLELRGLVRRAGVMVEKCA
;
A
#
# COMPACT_ATOMS: atom_id res chain seq x y z
N GLU A 1 17.19 -4.47 -17.04
CA GLU A 1 18.30 -5.26 -17.63
C GLU A 1 19.22 -4.30 -18.39
N ALA A 2 20.53 -4.50 -18.37
CA ALA A 2 21.48 -3.59 -18.99
C ALA A 2 22.64 -4.37 -19.62
N ALA A 3 22.73 -4.32 -20.96
CA ALA A 3 23.91 -4.78 -21.67
C ALA A 3 25.12 -3.88 -21.39
N GLU A 4 26.33 -4.39 -21.60
CA GLU A 4 27.63 -3.74 -21.27
C GLU A 4 27.79 -2.28 -21.75
N LYS A 5 27.06 -1.86 -22.79
CA LYS A 5 27.06 -0.48 -23.34
C LYS A 5 25.69 0.21 -23.30
N SER A 6 24.83 -0.16 -22.35
CA SER A 6 23.53 0.47 -22.18
C SER A 6 23.67 1.90 -21.64
N GLY A 7 22.89 2.85 -22.17
CA GLY A 7 22.80 4.21 -21.62
C GLY A 7 22.38 4.24 -20.14
N SER A 8 21.66 3.20 -19.69
CA SER A 8 21.28 3.03 -18.27
C SER A 8 22.48 2.78 -17.34
N LEU A 9 23.59 2.21 -17.85
CA LEU A 9 24.79 1.98 -17.04
C LEU A 9 25.49 3.29 -16.68
N ILE A 10 25.49 4.26 -17.59
CA ILE A 10 26.14 5.55 -17.38
C ILE A 10 25.49 6.25 -16.19
N THR A 11 24.15 6.31 -16.14
CA THR A 11 23.41 6.88 -15.02
C THR A 11 23.67 6.13 -13.71
N ALA A 12 23.69 4.81 -13.75
CA ALA A 12 23.96 3.99 -12.58
C ALA A 12 25.38 4.18 -12.03
N GLN A 13 26.38 4.32 -12.92
CA GLN A 13 27.77 4.54 -12.52
C GLN A 13 27.97 5.91 -11.89
N PHE A 14 27.39 6.97 -12.47
CA PHE A 14 27.40 8.29 -11.84
C PHE A 14 26.66 8.28 -10.50
N ALA A 15 25.54 7.58 -10.39
CA ALA A 15 24.82 7.48 -9.11
C ALA A 15 25.70 6.85 -8.01
N LEU A 16 26.44 5.79 -8.31
CA LEU A 16 27.41 5.20 -7.37
C LEU A 16 28.53 6.19 -7.01
N GLU A 17 29.09 6.90 -7.99
CA GLU A 17 30.16 7.89 -7.77
C GLU A 17 29.71 9.06 -6.89
N TYR A 18 28.45 9.50 -7.02
CA TYR A 18 27.84 10.52 -6.17
C TYR A 18 27.34 9.98 -4.81
N GLY A 19 27.65 8.73 -4.47
CA GLY A 19 27.24 8.11 -3.20
C GLY A 19 25.74 7.89 -3.07
N ARG A 20 25.01 7.78 -4.19
CA ARG A 20 23.59 7.42 -4.20
C ARG A 20 23.44 5.90 -4.24
N SER A 21 22.41 5.39 -3.57
CA SER A 21 22.06 3.97 -3.64
C SER A 21 21.67 3.58 -5.06
N VAL A 22 22.27 2.50 -5.54
CA VAL A 22 21.95 1.88 -6.83
C VAL A 22 21.61 0.43 -6.58
N GLY A 23 20.41 0.02 -7.02
CA GLY A 23 19.97 -1.36 -7.01
C GLY A 23 20.14 -2.00 -8.39
N ALA A 24 20.59 -3.24 -8.42
CA ALA A 24 20.73 -4.02 -9.65
C ALA A 24 20.06 -5.38 -9.52
N VAL A 25 19.23 -5.73 -10.51
CA VAL A 25 18.63 -7.06 -10.62
C VAL A 25 19.56 -7.94 -11.45
N SER A 26 20.01 -9.05 -10.86
CA SER A 26 20.84 -10.04 -11.55
C SER A 26 19.97 -10.92 -12.46
N GLY A 27 20.51 -11.30 -13.62
CA GLY A 27 19.89 -12.20 -14.58
C GLY A 27 20.77 -13.42 -14.88
N PRO A 28 20.35 -14.29 -15.81
CA PRO A 28 21.10 -15.50 -16.17
C PRO A 28 22.53 -15.17 -16.63
N ILE A 29 23.53 -15.98 -16.22
CA ILE A 29 24.95 -15.74 -16.51
C ILE A 29 25.31 -15.69 -18.00
N HIS A 30 24.51 -16.35 -18.85
CA HIS A 30 24.70 -16.38 -20.29
C HIS A 30 23.96 -15.26 -21.03
N SER A 31 23.22 -14.41 -20.30
CA SER A 31 22.48 -13.30 -20.90
C SER A 31 23.40 -12.10 -21.10
N PRO A 32 23.55 -11.57 -22.34
CA PRO A 32 24.33 -10.36 -22.58
C PRO A 32 23.71 -9.13 -21.90
N TYR A 33 22.44 -9.18 -21.50
CA TYR A 33 21.73 -8.11 -20.79
C TYR A 33 21.91 -8.14 -19.27
N ALA A 34 22.54 -9.20 -18.73
CA ALA A 34 22.88 -9.32 -17.30
C ALA A 34 24.32 -8.88 -17.00
N VAL A 35 25.19 -8.83 -18.01
CA VAL A 35 26.62 -8.49 -17.84
C VAL A 35 26.80 -7.12 -17.18
N GLY A 36 26.02 -6.12 -17.61
CA GLY A 36 26.09 -4.77 -17.06
C GLY A 36 25.58 -4.69 -15.61
N THR A 37 24.47 -5.38 -15.30
CA THR A 37 23.94 -5.39 -13.92
C THR A 37 24.86 -6.13 -12.97
N GLN A 38 25.50 -7.22 -13.41
CA GLN A 38 26.51 -7.96 -12.64
C GLN A 38 27.75 -7.09 -12.36
N HIS A 39 28.20 -6.30 -13.33
CA HIS A 39 29.30 -5.35 -13.12
C HIS A 39 28.96 -4.29 -12.09
N LEU A 40 27.72 -3.77 -12.10
CA LEU A 40 27.26 -2.81 -11.09
C LEU A 40 27.25 -3.42 -9.68
N VAL A 41 26.79 -4.66 -9.52
CA VAL A 41 26.81 -5.37 -8.22
C VAL A 41 28.24 -5.51 -7.72
N ASN A 42 29.18 -5.88 -8.59
CA ASN A 42 30.61 -5.97 -8.22
C ASN A 42 31.22 -4.60 -7.85
N GLN A 43 30.66 -3.49 -8.36
CA GLN A 43 31.07 -2.13 -8.03
C GLN A 43 30.43 -1.58 -6.75
N GLY A 44 29.59 -2.35 -6.07
CA GLY A 44 28.94 -1.97 -4.81
C GLY A 44 27.47 -1.59 -4.94
N ALA A 45 26.82 -1.82 -6.09
CA ALA A 45 25.37 -1.74 -6.18
C ALA A 45 24.70 -2.86 -5.35
N LYS A 46 23.58 -2.55 -4.70
CA LYS A 46 22.79 -3.52 -3.93
C LYS A 46 22.15 -4.54 -4.89
N LEU A 47 22.30 -5.82 -4.59
CA LEU A 47 21.57 -6.87 -5.31
C LEU A 47 20.09 -6.84 -4.90
N ILE A 48 19.21 -6.71 -5.89
CA ILE A 48 17.76 -6.69 -5.68
C ILE A 48 17.17 -8.00 -6.21
N LEU A 49 16.52 -8.76 -5.34
CA LEU A 49 15.84 -10.02 -5.66
C LEU A 49 14.32 -9.83 -5.74
N SER A 50 13.79 -8.84 -5.02
CA SER A 50 12.37 -8.58 -4.91
C SER A 50 12.08 -7.08 -4.70
N ALA A 51 10.82 -6.67 -4.87
CA ALA A 51 10.39 -5.31 -4.57
C ALA A 51 10.63 -4.93 -3.09
N ALA A 52 10.63 -5.90 -2.17
CA ALA A 52 10.88 -5.67 -0.76
C ALA A 52 12.29 -5.13 -0.50
N ASP A 53 13.30 -5.59 -1.25
CA ASP A 53 14.69 -5.16 -1.08
C ASP A 53 14.89 -3.67 -1.40
N ILE A 54 14.07 -3.14 -2.33
CA ILE A 54 14.04 -1.71 -2.70
C ILE A 54 13.33 -0.91 -1.61
N LEU A 55 12.19 -1.40 -1.11
CA LEU A 55 11.43 -0.73 -0.05
C LEU A 55 12.26 -0.58 1.23
N GLU A 56 13.00 -1.63 1.60
CA GLU A 56 13.95 -1.60 2.71
C GLU A 56 15.04 -0.53 2.50
N ASP A 57 15.60 -0.43 1.29
CA ASP A 57 16.68 0.52 0.97
C ASP A 57 16.22 1.99 0.99
N VAL A 58 14.99 2.25 0.57
CA VAL A 58 14.39 3.60 0.57
C VAL A 58 13.95 4.03 1.98
N GLY A 59 14.14 3.17 3.00
CA GLY A 59 13.71 3.44 4.37
C GLY A 59 12.19 3.37 4.55
N VAL A 60 11.47 2.80 3.58
CA VAL A 60 10.11 2.35 3.80
C VAL A 60 10.24 1.08 4.62
N ILE A 61 10.26 1.24 5.94
CA ILE A 61 10.12 0.14 6.89
C ILE A 61 8.79 -0.54 6.58
N SER A 62 8.83 -1.48 5.65
CA SER A 62 7.77 -2.45 5.48
C SER A 62 8.07 -3.46 6.55
N ASP A 63 7.46 -3.29 7.72
CA ASP A 63 7.04 -4.44 8.49
C ASP A 63 6.37 -5.38 7.46
N ALA A 64 7.09 -6.41 7.01
CA ALA A 64 6.58 -7.33 6.00
C ALA A 64 5.28 -8.03 6.47
N ASN A 65 5.05 -8.00 7.79
CA ASN A 65 3.79 -8.39 8.44
C ASN A 65 2.63 -7.39 8.26
N THR A 66 2.88 -6.14 7.92
CA THR A 66 1.82 -5.14 7.72
C THR A 66 1.16 -5.31 6.34
N LEU A 67 1.91 -5.73 5.31
CA LEU A 67 1.38 -5.87 3.95
C LEU A 67 0.65 -7.20 3.70
N LEU A 68 1.02 -8.27 4.42
CA LEU A 68 0.43 -9.61 4.24
C LEU A 68 -0.75 -9.90 5.18
N THR A 69 -1.01 -9.02 6.16
CA THR A 69 -2.00 -9.28 7.22
C THR A 69 -2.92 -8.12 7.58
N GLN A 70 -3.00 -7.08 6.75
CA GLN A 70 -3.98 -6.02 6.96
C GLN A 70 -4.97 -5.96 5.80
N SER A 71 -6.07 -6.71 5.95
CA SER A 71 -7.37 -6.04 5.88
C SER A 71 -7.30 -4.94 6.93
N LYS A 72 -6.78 -3.77 6.56
CA LYS A 72 -6.59 -2.65 7.48
C LYS A 72 -8.00 -2.22 7.86
N GLU A 73 -8.51 -2.78 8.96
CA GLU A 73 -9.73 -2.26 9.55
C GLU A 73 -9.52 -0.75 9.69
N PRO A 74 -10.48 0.06 9.24
CA PRO A 74 -10.33 1.49 9.31
C PRO A 74 -10.00 1.90 10.74
N GLU A 75 -9.12 2.87 10.93
CA GLU A 75 -8.91 3.44 12.25
C GLU A 75 -10.22 4.09 12.70
N PHE A 76 -10.88 3.49 13.69
CA PHE A 76 -12.12 3.99 14.28
C PHE A 76 -11.79 4.85 15.50
N HIS A 77 -12.38 6.03 15.58
CA HIS A 77 -12.17 6.96 16.70
C HIS A 77 -13.14 6.71 17.87
N SER A 78 -14.17 5.89 17.64
CA SER A 78 -15.14 5.50 18.66
C SER A 78 -15.59 4.04 18.47
N ALA A 79 -16.07 3.43 19.56
CA ALA A 79 -16.70 2.12 19.50
C ALA A 79 -17.95 2.12 18.60
N GLY A 80 -18.68 3.24 18.57
CA GLY A 80 -19.87 3.41 17.71
C GLY A 80 -19.55 3.38 16.22
N GLU A 81 -18.47 4.03 15.77
CA GLU A 81 -18.03 3.95 14.37
C GLU A 81 -17.71 2.52 13.94
N ARG A 82 -17.00 1.76 14.81
CA ARG A 82 -16.66 0.37 14.54
C ARG A 82 -17.93 -0.48 14.41
N GLU A 83 -18.88 -0.30 15.32
CA GLU A 83 -20.13 -1.07 15.33
C GLU A 83 -20.99 -0.80 14.09
N VAL A 84 -21.14 0.47 13.71
CA VAL A 84 -21.83 0.86 12.47
C VAL A 84 -21.13 0.29 11.24
N TRP A 85 -19.80 0.33 11.21
CA TRP A 85 -19.04 -0.26 10.11
C TRP A 85 -19.24 -1.77 9.99
N HIS A 86 -19.21 -2.52 11.09
CA HIS A 86 -19.42 -3.97 11.01
C HIS A 86 -20.87 -4.38 10.73
N ALA A 87 -21.84 -3.55 11.11
CA ALA A 87 -23.25 -3.79 10.85
C ALA A 87 -23.59 -3.73 9.34
N ILE A 88 -22.87 -2.94 8.55
CA ILE A 88 -23.12 -2.80 7.11
C ILE A 88 -22.42 -3.95 6.34
N PRO A 89 -23.12 -4.85 5.63
CA PRO A 89 -22.48 -5.92 4.87
C PRO A 89 -21.83 -5.41 3.57
N GLU A 90 -22.62 -4.79 2.68
CA GLU A 90 -22.17 -4.20 1.42
C GLU A 90 -22.96 -2.90 1.16
N GLN A 91 -24.28 -2.97 1.35
CA GLN A 91 -25.20 -1.84 1.46
C GLN A 91 -26.35 -2.21 2.41
N MET A 92 -26.93 -1.22 3.09
CA MET A 92 -28.05 -1.40 4.02
C MET A 92 -28.90 -0.14 4.10
N LEU A 93 -30.19 -0.26 4.44
CA LEU A 93 -31.02 0.91 4.71
C LEU A 93 -30.59 1.59 6.02
N PHE A 94 -30.71 2.91 6.07
CA PHE A 94 -30.42 3.68 7.29
C PHE A 94 -31.32 3.26 8.46
N ASP A 95 -32.59 2.94 8.21
CA ASP A 95 -33.53 2.50 9.25
C ASP A 95 -33.20 1.09 9.76
N GLU A 96 -32.77 0.17 8.89
CA GLU A 96 -32.33 -1.16 9.31
C GLU A 96 -31.04 -1.09 10.16
N LEU A 97 -30.17 -0.11 9.88
CA LEU A 97 -28.99 0.16 10.72
C LEU A 97 -29.38 0.63 12.12
N LEU A 98 -30.43 1.44 12.26
CA LEU A 98 -30.94 1.85 13.58
C LEU A 98 -31.43 0.63 14.37
N GLU A 99 -32.16 -0.28 13.73
CA GLU A 99 -32.66 -1.50 14.38
C GLU A 99 -31.53 -2.45 14.77
N THR A 100 -30.50 -2.56 13.92
CA THR A 100 -29.38 -3.49 14.13
C THR A 100 -28.41 -3.00 15.21
N THR A 101 -28.15 -1.69 15.25
CA THR A 101 -27.16 -1.09 16.16
C THR A 101 -27.77 -0.55 17.46
N GLY A 102 -29.07 -0.28 17.50
CA GLY A 102 -29.76 0.27 18.67
C GLY A 102 -29.38 1.71 19.03
N PHE A 103 -28.64 2.41 18.17
CA PHE A 103 -28.29 3.82 18.36
C PHE A 103 -29.47 4.75 18.11
N SER A 104 -29.45 5.94 18.72
CA SER A 104 -30.39 6.99 18.34
C SER A 104 -30.08 7.53 16.94
N VAL A 105 -31.11 8.08 16.27
CA VAL A 105 -30.98 8.70 14.93
C VAL A 105 -29.85 9.74 14.89
N SER A 106 -29.72 10.53 15.95
CA SER A 106 -28.68 11.56 16.06
C SER A 106 -27.28 10.95 16.12
N GLU A 107 -27.07 9.89 16.91
CA GLU A 107 -25.78 9.21 17.02
C GLU A 107 -25.38 8.51 15.73
N LEU A 108 -26.30 7.74 15.14
CA LEU A 108 -26.04 7.04 13.89
C LEU A 108 -25.70 8.01 12.75
N THR A 109 -26.39 9.16 12.69
CA THR A 109 -26.09 10.20 11.69
C THR A 109 -24.67 10.72 11.85
N VAL A 110 -24.21 10.98 13.09
CA VAL A 110 -22.84 11.45 13.35
C VAL A 110 -21.81 10.40 12.93
N PHE A 111 -22.04 9.12 13.25
CA PHE A 111 -21.12 8.04 12.88
C PHE A 111 -21.06 7.84 11.37
N VAL A 112 -22.21 7.77 10.69
CA VAL A 112 -22.27 7.62 9.23
C VAL A 112 -21.62 8.81 8.52
N SER A 113 -21.87 10.05 8.97
CA SER A 113 -21.22 11.24 8.40
C SER A 113 -19.71 11.25 8.61
N THR A 114 -19.24 10.84 9.79
CA THR A 114 -17.80 10.72 10.06
C THR A 114 -17.15 9.66 9.16
N LEU A 115 -17.79 8.50 9.00
CA LEU A 115 -17.32 7.44 8.12
C LEU A 115 -17.35 7.86 6.64
N GLU A 116 -18.33 8.67 6.23
CA GLU A 116 -18.44 9.22 4.89
C GLU A 116 -17.36 10.25 4.57
N LEU A 117 -17.04 11.15 5.50
CA LEU A 117 -15.93 12.10 5.35
C LEU A 117 -14.57 11.40 5.22
N ARG A 118 -14.44 10.20 5.79
CA ARG A 118 -13.24 9.35 5.66
C ARG A 118 -13.25 8.51 4.38
N GLY A 119 -14.31 8.56 3.59
CA GLY A 119 -14.48 7.79 2.37
C GLY A 119 -14.68 6.29 2.61
N LEU A 120 -15.03 5.87 3.82
CA LEU A 120 -15.26 4.47 4.17
C LEU A 120 -16.68 4.05 3.79
N VAL A 121 -17.65 4.91 4.06
CA VAL A 121 -19.07 4.70 3.75
C VAL A 121 -19.52 5.76 2.75
N ARG A 122 -20.56 5.47 1.99
CA ARG A 122 -21.27 6.46 1.15
C ARG A 122 -22.76 6.39 1.40
N ARG A 123 -23.42 7.54 1.40
CA ARG A 123 -24.88 7.59 1.52
C ARG A 123 -25.53 7.90 0.17
N ALA A 124 -26.28 6.95 -0.35
CA ALA A 124 -27.11 7.08 -1.56
C ALA A 124 -28.59 7.22 -1.18
N GLY A 125 -28.96 8.40 -0.66
CA GLY A 125 -30.32 8.68 -0.19
C GLY A 125 -30.64 8.00 1.15
N VAL A 126 -31.47 6.96 1.12
CA VAL A 126 -31.82 6.13 2.30
C VAL A 126 -30.88 4.93 2.48
N MET A 127 -30.06 4.64 1.47
CA MET A 127 -29.09 3.55 1.49
C MET A 127 -27.73 4.04 1.98
N VAL A 128 -27.05 3.18 2.72
CA VAL A 128 -25.69 3.35 3.22
C VAL A 128 -24.85 2.19 2.70
N GLU A 129 -23.83 2.48 1.90
CA GLU A 129 -22.96 1.49 1.24
C GLU A 129 -21.50 1.61 1.72
N LYS A 130 -20.78 0.49 1.74
CA LYS A 130 -19.33 0.48 2.03
C LYS A 130 -18.55 0.84 0.77
N CYS A 131 -17.67 1.83 0.86
CA CYS A 131 -16.65 2.11 -0.14
C CYS A 131 -15.48 1.13 0.06
N ALA A 132 -15.10 0.43 -1.02
CA ALA A 132 -13.96 -0.49 -1.07
C ALA A 132 -12.64 0.24 -1.32
#